data_AF-A0A3D3P6B7-F1
#
_entry.id   AF-A0A3D3P6B7-F1
#
_cell.length_a   1.000
_cell.length_b   1.000
_cell.length_c   1.000
_cell.angle_alpha   90.00
_cell.angle_beta   90.00
_cell.angle_gamma   90.00
#
_symmetry.space_group_name_H-M   'P 1'
#
loop_
_entity.id
_entity.type
_entity.pdbx_description
1 polymer ?
#
loop_
_entity_poly.entity_id
_entity_poly.type
_entity_poly.pdbx_seq_one_letter_code
_entity_poly.pdbx_strand_id
1 'polypeptide(L)'
;YQWFLSDLSKLTKGEILSIDYGGDSKEIYHRRPLGTLRAYAHHMRLLPPDAYQNPGKQDLTFDVHFPDLINWGNKIGLETGSLITQAEFLGTDDLKGAGGAFKVLHQKMCAPKTS
;
A
#
# COMPACT_ATOMS: atom_id res chain seq x y z
N TYR A 1 10.71 -3.77 0.51
CA TYR A 1 11.15 -4.77 1.51
C TYR A 1 12.33 -4.29 2.35
N GLN A 2 13.51 -4.01 1.78
CA GLN A 2 14.70 -3.64 2.59
C GLN A 2 14.50 -2.36 3.41
N TRP A 3 13.97 -1.27 2.82
CA TRP A 3 13.69 -0.02 3.53
C TRP A 3 12.66 -0.22 4.67
N PHE A 4 11.61 -1.00 4.40
CA PHE A 4 10.53 -1.25 5.34
C PHE A 4 11.06 -1.96 6.58
N LEU A 5 11.89 -2.99 6.40
CA LEU A 5 12.50 -3.71 7.52
C LEU A 5 13.57 -2.88 8.24
N SER A 6 14.44 -2.16 7.52
CA SER A 6 15.57 -1.46 8.14
C SER A 6 15.13 -0.31 9.03
N ASP A 7 14.07 0.40 8.65
CA ASP A 7 13.62 1.59 9.39
C ASP A 7 12.50 1.29 10.37
N LEU A 8 11.52 0.46 10.00
CA LEU A 8 10.41 0.17 10.91
C LEU A 8 10.79 -0.79 12.04
N SER A 9 11.82 -1.62 11.87
CA SER A 9 12.33 -2.45 12.99
C SER A 9 12.91 -1.64 14.14
N LYS A 10 13.22 -0.36 13.92
CA LYS A 10 13.69 0.57 14.97
C LYS A 10 12.54 1.06 15.86
N LEU A 11 11.28 0.88 15.44
CA LEU A 11 10.11 1.26 16.23
C LEU A 11 9.96 0.27 17.40
N THR A 12 10.17 0.74 18.62
CA THR A 12 10.07 -0.09 19.84
C THR A 12 8.69 -0.08 20.47
N LYS A 13 7.91 0.98 20.23
CA LYS A 13 6.53 1.15 20.68
C LYS A 13 5.86 2.22 19.82
N GLY A 14 4.63 1.99 19.39
CA GLY A 14 3.87 2.95 18.61
C GLY A 14 2.92 2.29 17.63
N GLU A 15 2.44 3.06 16.68
CA GLU A 15 1.49 2.62 15.65
C GLU A 15 1.92 3.15 14.29
N ILE A 16 1.60 2.39 13.25
CA ILE A 16 1.87 2.72 11.86
C ILE A 16 0.55 2.71 11.11
N LEU A 17 0.33 3.75 10.33
CA LEU A 17 -0.76 3.85 9.39
C LEU A 17 -0.17 3.90 7.97
N SER A 18 -0.39 2.84 7.19
CA SER A 18 -0.01 2.82 5.77
C SER A 18 -1.25 3.11 4.92
N ILE A 19 -1.16 4.14 4.08
CA ILE A 19 -2.27 4.58 3.23
C ILE A 19 -1.77 4.61 1.79
N ASP A 20 -2.33 3.77 0.93
CA ASP A 20 -2.00 3.74 -0.49
C ASP A 20 -3.11 3.04 -1.28
N TYR A 21 -3.09 3.16 -2.61
CA TYR A 21 -3.97 2.41 -3.49
C TYR A 21 -3.43 1.00 -3.75
N GLY A 22 -4.34 0.03 -3.73
CA GLY A 22 -4.01 -1.37 -3.90
C GLY A 22 -4.98 -2.29 -3.17
N GLY A 23 -4.49 -3.48 -2.80
CA GLY A 23 -5.33 -4.51 -2.21
C GLY A 23 -4.64 -5.86 -2.17
N ASP A 24 -5.46 -6.92 -2.09
CA ASP A 24 -4.99 -8.29 -2.22
C ASP A 24 -4.76 -8.69 -3.69
N SER A 25 -4.21 -9.89 -3.90
CA SER A 25 -3.94 -10.42 -5.24
C SER A 25 -5.18 -10.48 -6.16
N LYS A 26 -6.37 -10.73 -5.61
CA LYS A 26 -7.61 -10.75 -6.40
C LYS A 26 -7.96 -9.32 -6.82
N GLU A 27 -7.90 -8.36 -5.90
CA GLU A 27 -8.22 -6.96 -6.17
C GLU A 27 -7.27 -6.35 -7.21
N ILE A 28 -5.95 -6.57 -7.06
CA ILE A 28 -4.95 -5.87 -7.88
C ILE A 28 -4.64 -6.55 -9.22
N TYR A 29 -4.86 -7.88 -9.35
CA TYR A 29 -4.57 -8.60 -10.60
C TYR A 29 -5.82 -8.97 -11.42
N HIS A 30 -7.03 -8.79 -10.88
CA HIS A 30 -8.25 -9.11 -11.64
C HIS A 30 -8.33 -8.31 -12.95
N ARG A 31 -8.38 -9.04 -14.07
CA ARG A 31 -8.43 -8.48 -15.45
C ARG A 31 -7.27 -7.54 -15.77
N ARG A 32 -6.09 -7.73 -15.15
CA ARG A 32 -4.89 -6.93 -15.40
C ARG A 32 -3.70 -7.83 -15.78
N PRO A 33 -3.68 -8.36 -17.03
CA PRO A 33 -2.62 -9.27 -17.47
C PRO A 33 -1.24 -8.62 -17.53
N LEU A 34 -1.17 -7.28 -17.60
CA LEU A 34 0.08 -6.51 -17.59
C LEU A 34 0.44 -6.01 -16.17
N GLY A 35 -0.23 -6.50 -15.13
CA GLY A 35 -0.01 -6.09 -13.75
C GLY A 35 -0.56 -4.69 -13.45
N THR A 36 0.08 -3.99 -12.52
CA THR A 36 -0.42 -2.72 -11.95
C THR A 36 0.44 -1.51 -12.25
N LEU A 37 1.44 -1.65 -13.13
CA LEU A 37 2.28 -0.54 -13.56
C LEU A 37 1.43 0.55 -14.19
N ARG A 38 1.62 1.78 -13.71
CA ARG A 38 1.10 3.01 -14.31
C ARG A 38 2.25 4.00 -14.46
N ALA A 39 2.15 4.83 -15.49
CA ALA A 39 2.97 6.03 -15.56
C ALA A 39 2.08 7.27 -15.50
N TYR A 40 2.59 8.35 -14.93
CA TYR A 40 1.94 9.66 -14.94
C TYR A 40 2.86 10.70 -15.55
N ALA A 41 2.38 11.38 -16.60
CA ALA A 41 3.06 12.48 -17.26
C ALA A 41 2.05 13.57 -17.61
N HIS A 42 2.32 14.82 -17.25
CA HIS A 42 1.42 15.95 -17.51
C HIS A 42 -0.04 15.70 -17.09
N HIS A 43 -0.25 15.14 -15.88
CA HIS A 43 -1.56 14.74 -15.34
C HIS A 43 -2.32 13.66 -16.13
N MET A 44 -1.67 13.02 -17.11
CA MET A 44 -2.21 11.91 -17.87
C MET A 44 -1.70 10.58 -17.32
N ARG A 45 -2.62 9.65 -17.11
CA ARG A 45 -2.30 8.27 -16.74
C ARG A 45 -2.04 7.45 -18.00
N LEU A 46 -0.87 6.84 -18.08
CA LEU A 46 -0.44 5.95 -19.15
C LEU A 46 -0.32 4.52 -18.60
N LEU A 47 -0.68 3.54 -19.43
CA LEU A 47 -0.53 2.12 -19.15
C LEU A 47 0.51 1.52 -20.08
N PRO A 48 1.07 0.34 -19.79
CA PRO A 48 1.87 -0.39 -20.75
C PRO A 48 1.14 -0.55 -22.11
N PRO A 49 1.85 -0.37 -23.24
CA PRO A 49 3.29 -0.14 -23.37
C PRO A 49 3.74 1.33 -23.25
N ASP A 50 2.82 2.30 -23.25
CA ASP A 50 3.14 3.74 -23.23
C ASP A 50 3.88 4.14 -21.94
N ALA A 51 3.62 3.42 -20.86
CA ALA A 51 4.35 3.54 -19.59
C ALA A 51 5.86 3.29 -19.70
N TYR A 52 6.39 2.82 -20.84
CA TYR A 52 7.82 2.59 -21.05
C TYR A 52 8.52 3.67 -21.88
N GLN A 53 7.79 4.63 -22.44
CA GLN A 53 8.30 5.47 -23.54
C GLN A 53 9.15 6.67 -23.10
N ASN A 54 9.09 7.08 -21.82
CA ASN A 54 9.70 8.34 -21.36
C ASN A 54 10.53 8.16 -20.07
N PRO A 55 11.63 7.39 -20.09
CA PRO A 55 12.45 7.14 -18.90
C PRO A 55 12.97 8.45 -18.29
N GLY A 56 12.81 8.59 -16.97
CA GLY A 56 13.21 9.78 -16.21
C GLY A 56 12.32 11.02 -16.38
N LYS A 57 11.26 10.94 -17.20
CA LYS A 57 10.34 12.08 -17.47
C LYS A 57 8.89 11.81 -17.07
N GLN A 58 8.63 10.67 -16.45
CA GLN A 58 7.31 10.29 -15.95
C GLN A 58 7.47 9.59 -14.61
N ASP A 59 6.47 9.74 -13.75
CA ASP A 59 6.41 8.98 -12.50
C ASP A 59 5.91 7.57 -12.80
N LEU A 60 6.52 6.55 -12.21
CA LEU A 60 6.13 5.15 -12.37
C LEU A 60 5.64 4.62 -11.03
N THR A 61 4.44 4.06 -11.04
CA THR A 61 3.79 3.59 -9.83
C THR A 61 3.16 2.22 -9.99
N PHE A 62 2.94 1.54 -8.87
CA PHE A 62 2.34 0.20 -8.79
C PHE A 62 1.34 0.16 -7.65
N ASP A 63 0.32 -0.69 -7.77
CA ASP A 63 -0.58 -0.96 -6.63
C ASP A 63 0.20 -1.64 -5.52
N VAL A 64 -0.04 -1.21 -4.28
CA VAL A 64 0.50 -1.87 -3.10
C VAL A 64 -0.23 -3.20 -2.87
N HIS A 65 0.54 -4.28 -2.70
CA HIS A 65 0.01 -5.55 -2.25
C HIS A 65 0.01 -5.62 -0.72
N PHE A 66 -1.14 -5.30 -0.11
CA PHE A 66 -1.27 -5.19 1.35
C PHE A 66 -0.99 -6.49 2.13
N PRO A 67 -1.33 -7.70 1.62
CA PRO A 67 -0.93 -8.94 2.29
C PRO A 67 0.59 -9.07 2.50
N ASP A 68 1.40 -8.55 1.58
CA ASP A 68 2.87 -8.54 1.76
C ASP A 68 3.30 -7.56 2.84
N LEU A 69 2.73 -6.35 2.89
CA LEU A 69 3.01 -5.38 3.96
C LEU A 69 2.67 -5.95 5.34
N ILE A 70 1.51 -6.61 5.47
CA ILE A 70 1.10 -7.31 6.69
C ILE A 70 2.14 -8.37 7.07
N ASN A 71 2.51 -9.24 6.13
CA ASN A 71 3.50 -10.29 6.36
C ASN A 71 4.87 -9.72 6.77
N TRP A 72 5.31 -8.63 6.15
CA TRP A 72 6.58 -7.97 6.49
C TRP A 72 6.52 -7.32 7.88
N GLY A 73 5.40 -6.69 8.24
CA GLY A 73 5.20 -6.13 9.57
C GLY A 73 5.22 -7.20 10.65
N ASN A 74 4.52 -8.31 10.44
CA ASN A 74 4.50 -9.44 11.38
C ASN A 74 5.92 -9.97 11.67
N LYS A 75 6.80 -10.01 10.66
CA LYS A 75 8.20 -10.46 10.81
C LYS A 75 9.05 -9.56 11.72
N ILE A 76 8.65 -8.31 11.93
CA ILE A 76 9.35 -7.36 12.81
C ILE A 76 8.58 -7.07 14.11
N GLY A 77 7.50 -7.80 14.38
CA GLY A 77 6.72 -7.66 15.62
C GLY A 77 5.55 -6.66 15.54
N LEU A 78 5.24 -6.13 14.36
CA LEU A 78 4.01 -5.34 14.19
C LEU A 78 2.80 -6.28 14.16
N GLU A 79 1.79 -5.94 14.94
CA GLU A 79 0.50 -6.61 14.96
C GLU A 79 -0.50 -5.82 14.10
N THR A 80 -1.23 -6.50 13.22
CA THR A 80 -2.23 -5.83 12.37
C THR A 80 -3.52 -5.61 13.14
N GLY A 81 -3.93 -4.35 13.28
CA GLY A 81 -5.19 -3.95 13.92
C GLY A 81 -6.34 -3.97 12.93
N SER A 82 -6.19 -3.30 11.78
CA SER A 82 -7.21 -3.26 10.74
C SER A 82 -6.61 -3.04 9.35
N LEU A 83 -7.34 -3.53 8.34
CA LEU A 83 -7.15 -3.18 6.93
C LEU A 83 -8.52 -2.86 6.36
N ILE A 84 -8.79 -1.58 6.14
CA ILE A 84 -10.08 -1.08 5.64
C ILE A 84 -9.87 -0.15 4.44
N THR A 85 -10.94 0.22 3.75
CA THR A 85 -10.88 1.26 2.72
C THR A 85 -10.67 2.63 3.36
N GLN A 86 -10.14 3.58 2.59
CA GLN A 86 -10.03 4.98 3.04
C GLN A 86 -11.41 5.59 3.31
N ALA A 87 -12.44 5.22 2.53
CA ALA A 87 -13.80 5.67 2.75
C ALA A 87 -14.33 5.23 4.12
N GLU A 88 -14.14 3.96 4.50
CA GLU A 88 -14.50 3.44 5.82
C GLU A 88 -13.73 4.14 6.95
N PHE A 89 -12.42 4.37 6.77
CA PHE A 89 -11.60 5.06 7.77
C PHE A 89 -12.05 6.50 8.01
N LEU A 90 -12.44 7.22 6.96
CA LEU A 90 -12.89 8.61 7.03
C LEU A 90 -14.39 8.75 7.35
N GLY A 91 -15.15 7.65 7.35
CA GLY A 91 -16.61 7.67 7.55
C GLY A 91 -17.36 8.33 6.38
N THR A 92 -16.92 8.11 5.14
CA THR A 92 -17.51 8.67 3.92
C THR A 92 -18.14 7.59 3.04
N ASP A 93 -18.96 7.99 2.07
CA ASP A 93 -19.63 7.10 1.12
C ASP A 93 -18.88 6.94 -0.22
N ASP A 94 -17.63 7.45 -0.32
CA ASP A 94 -16.79 7.39 -1.53
C ASP A 94 -16.19 5.98 -1.79
N LEU A 95 -17.04 4.95 -1.81
CA LEU A 95 -16.64 3.57 -2.06
C LEU A 95 -16.35 3.30 -3.54
N LYS A 96 -16.76 4.19 -4.44
CA LYS A 96 -16.59 4.05 -5.90
C LYS A 96 -15.47 4.91 -6.46
N GLY A 97 -14.99 5.92 -5.72
CA GLY A 97 -13.89 6.78 -6.11
C GLY A 97 -12.58 6.42 -5.41
N ALA A 98 -11.87 7.45 -4.94
CA ALA A 98 -10.57 7.27 -4.30
C ALA A 98 -10.71 6.55 -2.95
N GLY A 99 -11.80 6.83 -2.22
CA GLY A 99 -12.07 6.23 -0.93
C GLY A 99 -12.12 4.69 -0.95
N GLY A 100 -12.66 4.09 -2.00
CA GLY A 100 -12.69 2.63 -2.18
C GLY A 100 -11.41 2.05 -2.80
N ALA A 101 -10.67 2.84 -3.57
CA ALA A 101 -9.43 2.41 -4.22
C ALA A 101 -8.22 2.39 -3.26
N PHE A 102 -8.20 3.31 -2.29
CA PHE A 102 -7.18 3.36 -1.25
C PHE A 102 -7.54 2.46 -0.08
N LYS A 103 -6.52 1.81 0.49
CA LYS A 103 -6.62 1.07 1.74
C LYS A 103 -5.86 1.78 2.84
N VAL A 104 -6.32 1.58 4.06
CA VAL A 104 -5.72 2.05 5.29
C VAL A 104 -5.39 0.84 6.14
N LEU A 105 -4.08 0.54 6.24
CA LEU A 105 -3.55 -0.51 7.09
C LEU A 105 -3.06 0.09 8.40
N HIS A 106 -3.67 -0.29 9.51
CA HIS A 106 -3.23 0.03 10.85
C HIS A 106 -2.48 -1.14 11.47
N GLN A 107 -1.26 -0.87 11.95
CA GLN A 107 -0.45 -1.83 12.67
C GLN A 107 0.12 -1.21 13.94
N LYS A 108 0.36 -2.05 14.95
CA LYS A 108 0.83 -1.64 16.26
C LYS A 108 2.09 -2.39 16.67
N MET A 109 3.04 -1.65 17.23
CA MET A 109 4.17 -2.21 17.97
C MET A 109 3.89 -2.06 19.47
N CYS A 110 3.68 -3.19 20.15
CA CYS A 110 3.66 -3.21 21.60
C CYS A 110 5.09 -3.22 22.14
N ALA A 111 5.31 -2.56 23.28
CA ALA A 111 6.59 -2.67 23.97
C ALA A 111 6.88 -4.16 24.24
N PRO A 112 8.13 -4.62 24.07
CA PRO A 112 8.48 -5.99 24.40
C PRO A 112 8.07 -6.24 25.86
N LYS A 113 7.32 -7.33 26.08
CA LYS A 113 6.95 -7.75 27.44
C LYS A 113 8.25 -7.95 28.21
N THR A 114 8.53 -7.10 29.20
CA THR A 114 9.58 -7.36 30.19
C THR A 114 9.21 -8.66 30.89
N SER A 115 10.05 -9.68 30.69
CA SER A 115 10.04 -10.94 31.45
C SER A 115 10.30 -10.69 32.92
#